data_AF-A0A0D0DCJ0-F1
#
_entry.id   AF-A0A0D0DCJ0-F1
#
_cell.length_a   1.000
_cell.length_b   1.000
_cell.length_c   1.000
_cell.angle_alpha   90.00
_cell.angle_beta   90.00
_cell.angle_gamma   90.00
#
_symmetry.space_group_name_H-M   'P 1'
#
loop_
_entity.id
_entity.type
_entity.pdbx_description
1 polymer ?
#
loop_
_entity_poly.entity_id
_entity_poly.type
_entity_poly.pdbx_seq_one_letter_code
_entity_poly.pdbx_strand_id
1 'polypeptide(L)'
;HDGGVCPSGVQDVPQEVPDKEWEHSKPAAWPPCLWVPDTPGYLSVVDTSGVHYCNLAYCNYTGSPYPHIQLLGAGLFPASTARLSIAFTFKVLDDFLPDNVECWTVALNYFSKLKRITSNVFPHLMPV
;
A
#
# COMPACT_ATOMS: atom_id res chain seq x y z
N HIS A 1 43.99 -35.92 9.85
CA HIS A 1 44.75 -34.88 9.14
C HIS A 1 44.56 -35.10 7.65
N ASP A 2 43.72 -34.31 7.00
CA ASP A 2 44.13 -33.64 5.76
C ASP A 2 43.15 -32.49 5.49
N GLY A 3 43.65 -31.26 5.64
CA GLY A 3 42.86 -30.04 5.49
C GLY A 3 43.05 -29.48 4.09
N GLY A 4 41.98 -29.50 3.28
CA GLY A 4 41.92 -28.76 2.03
C GLY A 4 41.39 -27.34 2.27
N VAL A 5 42.19 -26.34 1.90
CA VAL A 5 41.86 -24.89 1.99
C VAL A 5 40.86 -24.51 0.90
N CYS A 6 39.78 -23.83 1.29
CA CYS A 6 38.85 -23.19 0.35
C CYS A 6 39.52 -21.98 -0.32
N PRO A 7 39.44 -21.80 -1.65
CA PRO A 7 39.99 -20.61 -2.29
C PRO A 7 39.09 -19.41 -2.02
N SER A 8 39.60 -18.46 -1.23
CA SER A 8 39.05 -17.11 -1.12
C SER A 8 39.31 -16.36 -2.42
N GLY A 9 38.23 -15.99 -3.11
CA GLY A 9 38.28 -15.22 -4.35
C GLY A 9 36.98 -14.47 -4.58
N VAL A 10 36.66 -13.51 -3.71
CA VAL A 10 35.66 -12.49 -4.03
C VAL A 10 36.44 -11.28 -4.52
N GLN A 11 36.46 -11.08 -5.83
CA GLN A 11 36.88 -9.82 -6.43
C GLN A 11 35.86 -8.75 -6.06
N ASP A 12 36.35 -7.61 -5.59
CA ASP A 12 35.58 -6.37 -5.46
C ASP A 12 34.86 -6.05 -6.76
N VAL A 13 33.53 -5.97 -6.70
CA VAL A 13 32.73 -5.33 -7.74
C VAL A 13 32.62 -3.86 -7.35
N PRO A 14 33.15 -2.91 -8.14
CA PRO A 14 32.88 -1.49 -7.90
C PRO A 14 31.38 -1.22 -7.97
N GLN A 15 30.87 -0.64 -6.89
CA GLN A 15 29.60 0.09 -6.84
C GLN A 15 29.67 1.31 -7.79
N GLU A 16 28.52 1.93 -8.02
CA GLU A 16 28.23 3.08 -8.90
C GLU A 16 27.65 2.70 -10.28
N VAL A 17 26.35 2.34 -10.30
CA VAL A 17 25.50 2.65 -11.46
C VAL A 17 24.69 3.89 -11.08
N PRO A 18 24.75 5.00 -11.84
CA PRO A 18 24.11 6.25 -11.44
C PRO A 18 22.60 6.10 -11.35
N ASP A 19 22.01 6.72 -10.33
CA ASP A 19 20.58 6.98 -10.20
C ASP A 19 20.10 7.77 -11.42
N LYS A 20 19.73 7.05 -12.47
CA LYS A 20 19.02 7.62 -13.61
C LYS A 20 17.58 7.80 -13.18
N GLU A 21 17.27 9.03 -12.79
CA GLU A 21 15.96 9.67 -12.83
C GLU A 21 15.02 8.97 -13.83
N TRP A 22 14.15 8.10 -13.31
CA TRP A 22 13.20 7.38 -14.14
C TRP A 22 12.01 8.29 -14.40
N GLU A 23 12.03 8.89 -15.58
CA GLU A 23 10.91 9.57 -16.25
C GLU A 23 9.59 8.81 -16.06
N HIS A 24 8.53 9.59 -15.84
CA HIS A 24 7.14 9.19 -15.58
C HIS A 24 6.49 8.46 -16.77
N SER A 25 7.05 7.34 -17.17
CA SER A 25 6.53 6.51 -18.24
C SER A 25 5.25 5.83 -17.73
N LYS A 26 4.08 6.32 -18.17
CA LYS A 26 2.80 5.66 -17.95
C LYS A 26 2.90 4.20 -18.46
N PRO A 27 2.78 3.17 -17.61
CA PRO A 27 3.07 1.81 -18.03
C PRO A 27 1.80 1.10 -18.50
N ALA A 28 1.70 0.88 -19.80
CA ALA A 28 0.69 0.02 -20.43
C ALA A 28 0.85 -1.49 -20.10
N ALA A 29 1.75 -1.85 -19.16
CA ALA A 29 2.11 -3.23 -18.79
C ALA A 29 1.62 -3.65 -17.40
N TRP A 30 0.91 -2.79 -16.67
CA TRP A 30 0.43 -3.13 -15.34
C TRP A 30 -0.77 -4.08 -15.42
N PRO A 31 -0.82 -5.17 -14.63
CA PRO A 31 -2.02 -5.96 -14.44
C PRO A 31 -3.20 -5.05 -14.06
N PRO A 32 -4.44 -5.33 -14.50
CA PRO A 32 -5.59 -4.47 -14.22
C PRO A 32 -5.82 -4.16 -12.72
N CYS A 33 -5.37 -5.05 -11.82
CA CYS A 33 -5.45 -4.82 -10.37
C CYS A 33 -4.44 -3.79 -9.82
N LEU A 34 -3.45 -3.37 -10.62
CA LEU A 34 -2.47 -2.35 -10.26
C LEU A 34 -2.82 -0.97 -10.84
N TRP A 35 -3.83 -0.87 -11.70
CA TRP A 35 -4.16 0.40 -12.32
C TRP A 35 -4.72 1.37 -11.28
N VAL A 36 -4.07 2.52 -11.10
CA VAL A 36 -4.67 3.69 -10.48
C VAL A 36 -5.51 4.37 -11.57
N PRO A 37 -6.84 4.30 -11.53
CA PRO A 37 -7.66 5.05 -12.47
C PRO A 37 -7.51 6.56 -12.22
N ASP A 38 -7.18 7.30 -13.29
CA ASP A 38 -6.87 8.74 -13.34
C ASP A 38 -8.11 9.64 -13.19
N THR A 39 -9.23 9.11 -12.68
CA THR A 39 -10.53 9.79 -12.63
C THR A 39 -10.90 10.21 -11.20
N PRO A 40 -11.50 11.40 -11.01
CA PRO A 40 -11.96 11.84 -9.70
C PRO A 40 -13.06 10.90 -9.18
N GLY A 41 -12.83 10.27 -8.01
CA GLY A 41 -13.81 9.37 -7.37
C GLY A 41 -13.26 8.04 -6.86
N TYR A 42 -11.96 7.75 -7.07
CA TYR A 42 -11.36 6.53 -6.53
C TYR A 42 -10.76 6.74 -5.14
N LEU A 43 -11.05 5.80 -4.24
CA LEU A 43 -10.52 5.71 -2.89
C LEU A 43 -9.73 4.41 -2.75
N SER A 44 -8.51 4.50 -2.19
CA SER A 44 -7.77 3.31 -1.78
C SER A 44 -8.31 2.83 -0.45
N VAL A 45 -8.93 1.65 -0.44
CA VAL A 45 -9.47 1.01 0.75
C VAL A 45 -8.51 -0.05 1.25
N VAL A 46 -8.04 0.11 2.48
CA VAL A 46 -7.17 -0.84 3.15
C VAL A 46 -8.03 -1.78 4.00
N ASP A 47 -7.91 -3.07 3.74
CA ASP A 47 -8.59 -4.17 4.44
C ASP A 47 -7.56 -5.25 4.81
N THR A 48 -7.96 -6.13 5.72
CA THR A 48 -7.24 -7.37 6.07
C THR A 48 -6.92 -8.24 4.84
N SER A 49 -7.74 -8.18 3.79
CA SER A 49 -7.49 -8.87 2.53
C SER A 49 -6.51 -8.16 1.58
N GLY A 50 -6.05 -6.95 1.92
CA GLY A 50 -5.14 -6.16 1.09
C GLY A 50 -5.60 -4.72 0.84
N VAL A 51 -5.04 -4.11 -0.19
CA VAL A 51 -5.33 -2.74 -0.63
C VAL A 51 -6.17 -2.79 -1.90
N HIS A 52 -7.32 -2.13 -1.89
CA HIS A 52 -8.31 -2.18 -2.96
C HIS A 52 -8.57 -0.80 -3.52
N TYR A 53 -8.70 -0.68 -4.84
CA TYR A 53 -9.24 0.53 -5.45
C TYR A 53 -10.76 0.45 -5.54
N CYS A 54 -11.44 1.38 -4.88
CA CYS A 54 -12.89 1.45 -4.88
C CYS A 54 -13.36 2.75 -5.54
N ASN A 55 -14.29 2.64 -6.47
CA ASN A 55 -15.00 3.82 -7.00
C ASN A 55 -16.10 4.20 -6.01
N LEU A 56 -16.06 5.45 -5.53
CA LEU A 56 -16.99 5.97 -4.53
C LEU A 56 -17.64 7.25 -5.03
N ALA A 57 -18.95 7.29 -4.86
CA ALA A 57 -19.76 8.49 -5.07
C ALA A 57 -20.25 8.99 -3.71
N TYR A 58 -19.98 10.27 -3.42
CA TYR A 58 -20.54 10.93 -2.26
C TYR A 58 -21.93 11.46 -2.58
N CYS A 59 -22.82 11.36 -1.60
CA CYS A 59 -24.09 12.05 -1.61
C CYS A 59 -23.83 13.57 -1.56
N ASN A 60 -24.39 14.32 -2.52
CA ASN A 60 -24.18 15.76 -2.68
C ASN A 60 -25.47 16.58 -2.57
N TYR A 61 -26.55 16.02 -2.01
CA TYR A 61 -27.78 16.76 -1.77
C TYR A 61 -27.60 17.83 -0.69
N THR A 62 -28.37 18.92 -0.76
CA THR A 62 -28.35 19.95 0.29
C THR A 62 -28.68 19.35 1.65
N GLY A 63 -27.78 19.53 2.62
CA GLY A 63 -27.90 18.93 3.95
C GLY A 63 -27.27 17.54 4.10
N SER A 64 -26.64 16.99 3.04
CA SER A 64 -25.88 15.75 3.16
C SER A 64 -24.71 15.91 4.15
N PRO A 65 -24.39 14.87 4.95
CA PRO A 65 -23.21 14.90 5.81
C PRO A 65 -21.92 15.12 5.03
N TYR A 66 -20.88 15.64 5.69
CA TYR A 66 -19.56 15.77 5.06
C TYR A 66 -19.03 14.41 4.56
N PRO A 67 -18.24 14.38 3.48
CA PRO A 67 -17.72 13.14 2.89
C PRO A 67 -17.06 12.15 3.88
N HIS A 68 -16.27 12.64 4.84
CA HIS A 68 -15.64 11.79 5.86
C HIS A 68 -16.66 11.15 6.83
N ILE A 69 -17.80 11.80 7.07
CA ILE A 69 -18.91 11.24 7.87
C ILE A 69 -19.66 10.19 7.06
N GLN A 70 -19.84 10.41 5.76
CA GLN A 70 -20.44 9.41 4.87
C GLN A 70 -19.60 8.12 4.81
N LEU A 71 -18.27 8.25 4.76
CA LEU A 71 -17.35 7.09 4.85
C LEU A 71 -17.49 6.36 6.18
N LEU A 72 -17.53 7.09 7.28
CA LEU A 72 -17.69 6.50 8.60
C LEU A 72 -19.00 5.70 8.70
N GLY A 73 -20.09 6.26 8.17
CA GLY A 73 -21.37 5.57 8.05
C GLY A 73 -21.34 4.33 7.15
N ALA A 74 -20.40 4.26 6.21
CA ALA A 74 -20.14 3.11 5.35
C ALA A 74 -19.14 2.10 5.95
N GLY A 75 -18.67 2.29 7.18
CA GLY A 75 -17.71 1.39 7.82
C GLY A 75 -16.25 1.64 7.41
N LEU A 76 -15.96 2.81 6.82
CA LEU A 76 -14.64 3.21 6.35
C LEU A 76 -14.12 4.39 7.18
N PHE A 77 -12.94 4.22 7.78
CA PHE A 77 -12.25 5.25 8.52
C PHE A 77 -11.24 5.98 7.62
N PRO A 78 -11.46 7.27 7.29
CA PRO A 78 -10.58 7.98 6.38
C PRO A 78 -9.20 8.25 7.02
N ALA A 79 -8.14 8.12 6.22
CA ALA A 79 -6.78 8.46 6.64
C ALA A 79 -6.62 9.97 6.92
N SER A 80 -7.39 10.80 6.20
CA SER A 80 -7.42 12.24 6.36
C SER A 80 -8.83 12.75 6.09
N THR A 81 -9.31 13.67 6.92
CA THR A 81 -10.59 14.36 6.68
C THR A 81 -10.50 15.46 5.64
N ALA A 82 -9.28 15.92 5.31
CA ALA A 82 -9.02 16.96 4.32
C ALA A 82 -8.77 16.40 2.91
N ARG A 83 -8.14 15.22 2.81
CA ARG A 83 -7.83 14.54 1.53
C ARG A 83 -8.29 13.08 1.59
N LEU A 84 -9.44 12.81 0.97
CA LEU A 84 -10.06 11.48 0.95
C LEU A 84 -9.51 10.61 -0.16
N SER A 85 -8.21 10.31 -0.12
CA SER A 85 -7.56 9.38 -1.05
C SER A 85 -7.46 7.95 -0.50
N ILE A 86 -7.43 7.80 0.83
CA ILE A 86 -7.29 6.51 1.51
C ILE A 86 -8.29 6.39 2.66
N ALA A 87 -8.87 5.20 2.82
CA ALA A 87 -9.59 4.83 4.02
C ALA A 87 -9.27 3.40 4.46
N PHE A 88 -9.48 3.14 5.74
CA PHE A 88 -9.26 1.86 6.38
C PHE A 88 -10.61 1.26 6.76
N THR A 89 -10.80 -0.02 6.56
CA THR A 89 -11.92 -0.73 7.20
C THR A 89 -11.69 -0.81 8.71
N PHE A 90 -12.74 -0.87 9.50
CA PHE A 90 -12.57 -1.13 10.94
C PHE A 90 -11.90 -2.49 11.22
N LYS A 91 -12.17 -3.50 10.37
CA LYS A 91 -11.52 -4.81 10.46
C LYS A 91 -10.00 -4.74 10.42
N VAL A 92 -9.42 -3.92 9.54
CA VAL A 92 -7.96 -3.81 9.46
C VAL A 92 -7.37 -3.04 10.64
N LEU A 93 -8.13 -2.11 11.22
CA LEU A 93 -7.73 -1.44 12.46
C LEU A 93 -7.73 -2.41 13.64
N ASP A 94 -8.76 -3.25 13.73
CA ASP A 94 -8.88 -4.28 14.76
C ASP A 94 -7.81 -5.38 14.61
N ASP A 95 -7.47 -5.78 13.39
CA ASP A 95 -6.41 -6.76 13.11
C ASP A 95 -5.00 -6.21 13.39
N PHE A 96 -4.79 -4.91 13.17
CA PHE A 96 -3.51 -4.26 13.46
C PHE A 96 -3.22 -4.12 14.96
N LEU A 97 -4.26 -3.97 15.80
CA LEU A 97 -4.08 -3.70 17.23
C LEU A 97 -3.27 -4.80 17.96
N PRO A 98 -3.59 -6.10 17.84
CA PRO A 98 -2.77 -7.16 18.42
C PRO A 98 -1.34 -7.19 17.87
N ASP A 99 -1.15 -7.05 16.55
CA ASP A 99 0.17 -7.04 15.91
C ASP A 99 1.06 -5.89 16.44
N ASN A 100 0.45 -4.73 16.73
CA ASN A 100 1.12 -3.57 17.30
C ASN A 100 1.46 -3.77 18.79
N VAL A 101 0.54 -4.31 19.58
CA VAL A 101 0.70 -4.44 21.04
C VAL A 101 1.59 -5.62 21.41
N GLU A 102 1.41 -6.79 20.80
CA GLU A 102 2.11 -8.02 21.17
C GLU A 102 3.50 -8.09 20.55
N CYS A 103 3.60 -7.75 19.26
CA CYS A 103 4.81 -7.90 18.46
C CYS A 103 5.52 -6.58 18.19
N TRP A 104 5.02 -5.45 18.71
CA TRP A 104 5.56 -4.10 18.44
C TRP A 104 5.65 -3.78 16.96
N THR A 105 4.74 -4.36 16.17
CA THR A 105 4.71 -4.15 14.72
C THR A 105 4.32 -2.71 14.45
N VAL A 106 5.22 -1.95 13.82
CA VAL A 106 4.92 -0.60 13.36
C VAL A 106 3.95 -0.64 12.18
N ALA A 107 3.09 0.38 12.07
CA ALA A 107 2.05 0.44 11.04
C ALA A 107 2.60 0.26 9.61
N LEU A 108 3.81 0.76 9.33
CA LEU A 108 4.45 0.61 8.01
C LEU A 108 4.81 -0.85 7.67
N ASN A 109 5.21 -1.65 8.67
CA ASN A 109 5.53 -3.06 8.46
C ASN A 109 4.24 -3.86 8.23
N TYR A 110 3.20 -3.57 9.00
CA TYR A 110 1.88 -4.17 8.80
C TYR A 110 1.29 -3.79 7.43
N PHE A 111 1.39 -2.53 7.02
CA PHE A 111 0.97 -2.10 5.69
C PHE A 111 1.80 -2.77 4.58
N SER A 112 3.10 -2.98 4.78
CA SER A 112 3.95 -3.74 3.84
C SER A 112 3.51 -5.20 3.71
N LYS A 113 3.06 -5.83 4.80
CA LYS A 113 2.41 -7.16 4.79
C LYS A 113 1.15 -7.12 3.92
N LEU A 114 0.26 -6.14 4.10
CA LEU A 114 -0.95 -5.98 3.26
C LEU A 114 -0.62 -5.76 1.78
N LYS A 115 0.41 -4.97 1.45
CA LYS A 115 0.86 -4.78 0.06
C LYS A 115 1.27 -6.10 -0.60
N ARG A 116 1.96 -6.98 0.14
CA ARG A 116 2.35 -8.32 -0.35
C ARG A 116 1.17 -9.28 -0.48
N ILE A 117 0.17 -9.19 0.40
CA ILE A 117 -1.09 -9.94 0.26
C ILE A 117 -1.80 -9.52 -1.03
N THR A 118 -1.82 -8.22 -1.32
CA THR A 118 -2.48 -7.66 -2.50
C THR A 118 -1.77 -8.05 -3.80
N SER A 119 -0.43 -7.92 -3.82
CA SER A 119 0.41 -8.31 -4.95
C SER A 119 1.75 -8.80 -4.42
N ASN A 120 1.94 -10.12 -4.43
CA ASN A 120 3.21 -10.71 -4.05
C ASN A 120 4.31 -10.44 -5.10
N VAL A 121 3.93 -10.26 -6.38
CA VAL A 121 4.87 -10.06 -7.48
C VAL A 121 5.34 -8.60 -7.58
N PHE A 122 4.45 -7.63 -7.31
CA PHE A 122 4.75 -6.21 -7.41
C PHE A 122 4.19 -5.39 -6.22
N PRO A 123 4.66 -5.63 -4.99
CA PRO A 123 4.14 -4.94 -3.80
C PRO A 123 4.46 -3.44 -3.79
N HIS A 124 5.54 -3.02 -4.45
CA HIS A 124 5.95 -1.61 -4.54
C HIS A 124 5.03 -0.77 -5.45
N LEU A 125 4.25 -1.40 -6.32
CA LEU A 125 3.29 -0.73 -7.20
C LEU A 125 1.95 -0.45 -6.51
N MET A 126 1.77 -0.93 -5.28
CA MET A 126 0.60 -0.62 -4.47
C MET A 126 0.61 0.86 -4.06
N PRO A 127 -0.54 1.55 -4.12
CA PRO A 127 -0.65 2.95 -3.74
C PRO A 127 -0.33 3.14 -2.24
N VAL A 128 0.00 4.38 -1.86
CA VAL A 128 0.21 4.82 -0.48
C VAL A 128 -0.81 5.89 -0.16
#